data_AF-A0A9W7STS8-F1
#
_entry.id   AF-A0A9W7STS8-F1
#
_cell.length_a   1.000
_cell.length_b   1.000
_cell.length_c   1.000
_cell.angle_alpha   90.00
_cell.angle_beta   90.00
_cell.angle_gamma   90.00
#
_symmetry.space_group_name_H-M   'P 1'
#
loop_
_entity.id
_entity.type
_entity.pdbx_description
1 polymer ?
#
loop_
_entity_poly.entity_id
_entity_poly.type
_entity_poly.pdbx_seq_one_letter_code
_entity_poly.pdbx_strand_id
1 'polypeptide(L)'
;MASPIGRVEPKSQHVADSGIQPFLQQDFDPVDYLNTTLPTLSASTSIRNVQTRAVPLPDLSSQLQSLLAQLNAQTTRLSSTLNQLTDEIVRSGSRLAYEVEVLHGETTGLTDTLEVALKKDIEQFVPSDGQKAESRGNEVDGLETNTISRAGKQAEPEYLEQLRTLTEVRSRLDSVITVFGDAMAWPIAPSELAGVASSLISVSAPESDAETRDREEKGRDYIEKLRSDITEIVGAGSDQANVDAALSRIDELRALAGVWKGTAEEKARLKLIESLQKPVEERQKALEKAGQPVRKPGTSPSRGVDMRYGNLDAQGISEGGYGFLQNLRNLKNDLYVE
;
A
#
# COMPACT_ATOMS: atom_id res chain seq x y z
N MET A 1 20.55 22.12 30.76
CA MET A 1 20.43 22.56 29.36
C MET A 1 18.95 22.62 29.05
N ALA A 2 18.41 23.81 28.83
CA ALA A 2 16.99 24.01 28.60
C ALA A 2 16.64 23.64 27.16
N SER A 3 15.82 22.62 26.98
CA SER A 3 15.26 22.27 25.67
C SER A 3 14.26 23.35 25.22
N PRO A 4 14.16 23.63 23.91
CA PRO A 4 13.29 24.68 23.41
C PRO A 4 11.82 24.28 23.60
N ILE A 5 11.08 25.14 24.31
CA ILE A 5 9.64 25.05 24.56
C ILE A 5 8.93 24.97 23.19
N GLY A 6 8.43 23.79 22.85
CA GLY A 6 7.60 23.59 21.65
C GLY A 6 6.37 24.48 21.73
N ARG A 7 6.35 25.54 20.92
CA ARG A 7 5.24 26.48 20.85
C ARG A 7 4.07 25.79 20.15
N VAL A 8 3.05 25.39 20.91
CA VAL A 8 1.83 24.83 20.35
C VAL A 8 1.06 25.96 19.67
N GLU A 9 0.84 25.85 18.36
CA GLU A 9 0.04 26.84 17.64
C GLU A 9 -1.41 26.81 18.10
N PRO A 10 -2.05 27.98 18.32
CA PRO A 10 -3.42 28.04 18.79
C PRO A 10 -4.38 27.52 17.71
N LYS A 11 -5.04 26.39 17.99
CA LYS A 11 -6.01 25.74 17.09
C LYS A 11 -7.34 26.50 16.97
N SER A 12 -7.60 27.46 17.85
CA SER A 12 -8.82 28.27 17.85
C SER A 12 -8.60 29.65 18.47
N GLN A 13 -9.46 30.61 18.12
CA GLN A 13 -9.39 31.99 18.60
C GLN A 13 -9.46 32.10 20.13
N HIS A 14 -10.13 31.13 20.79
CA HIS A 14 -10.25 31.05 22.25
C HIS A 14 -8.96 30.60 22.94
N VAL A 15 -8.03 30.04 22.18
CA VAL A 15 -6.76 29.47 22.66
C VAL A 15 -5.54 30.35 22.28
N ALA A 16 -5.79 31.47 21.58
CA ALA A 16 -4.75 32.37 21.08
C ALA A 16 -4.13 33.30 22.15
N ASP A 17 -4.69 33.36 23.36
CA ASP A 17 -4.16 34.20 24.43
C ASP A 17 -2.74 33.74 24.84
N SER A 18 -1.80 34.67 24.92
CA SER A 18 -0.41 34.37 25.28
C SER A 18 -0.29 33.80 26.69
N GLY A 19 -1.25 34.09 27.58
CA GLY A 19 -1.26 33.57 28.95
C GLY A 19 -1.64 32.10 29.05
N ILE A 20 -2.30 31.53 28.04
CA ILE A 20 -2.77 30.14 28.04
C ILE A 20 -1.86 29.19 27.25
N GLN A 21 -0.94 29.72 26.44
CA GLN A 21 0.03 28.91 25.67
C GLN A 21 0.83 27.90 26.49
N PRO A 22 1.30 28.22 27.72
CA PRO A 22 2.02 27.25 28.55
C PRO A 22 1.16 26.03 28.93
N PHE A 23 -0.15 26.22 29.09
CA PHE A 23 -1.08 25.18 29.50
C PHE A 23 -1.55 24.26 28.36
N LEU A 24 -1.15 24.54 27.11
CA LEU A 24 -1.49 23.74 25.93
C LEU A 24 -0.50 22.61 25.65
N GLN A 25 0.62 22.59 26.37
CA GLN A 25 1.66 21.59 26.21
C GLN A 25 1.24 20.27 26.86
N GLN A 26 1.48 19.14 26.21
CA GLN A 26 1.15 17.82 26.76
C GLN A 26 1.99 17.49 28.01
N ASP A 27 3.22 17.99 28.09
CA ASP A 27 4.16 17.76 29.21
C ASP A 27 4.13 18.90 30.25
N PHE A 28 2.99 19.58 30.43
CA PHE A 28 2.89 20.70 31.36
C PHE A 28 3.09 20.25 32.82
N ASP A 29 4.14 20.76 33.47
CA ASP A 29 4.36 20.61 34.92
C ASP A 29 3.96 21.89 35.66
N PRO A 30 2.95 21.83 36.57
CA PRO A 30 2.55 23.00 37.36
C PRO A 30 3.64 23.52 38.28
N VAL A 31 4.54 22.65 38.76
CA VAL A 31 5.62 23.03 39.67
C VAL A 31 6.69 23.82 38.92
N ASP A 32 7.11 23.34 37.75
CA ASP A 32 8.05 24.04 36.87
C ASP A 32 7.47 25.37 36.35
N TYR A 33 6.17 25.41 36.03
CA TYR A 33 5.49 26.65 35.65
C TYR A 33 5.55 27.72 36.75
N LEU A 34 5.28 27.37 38.01
CA LEU A 34 5.38 28.32 39.12
C LEU A 34 6.82 28.75 39.40
N ASN A 35 7.78 27.82 39.31
CA ASN A 35 9.19 28.13 39.52
C ASN A 35 9.79 29.01 38.43
N THR A 36 9.30 28.90 37.19
CA THR A 36 9.74 29.73 36.05
C THR A 36 9.03 31.08 35.98
N THR A 37 7.78 31.17 36.47
CA THR A 37 7.00 32.42 36.48
C THR A 37 7.30 33.32 37.68
N LEU A 38 7.63 32.74 38.85
CA LEU A 38 7.92 33.51 40.06
C LEU A 38 9.39 33.97 40.11
N PRO A 39 9.66 35.25 40.43
CA PRO A 39 11.02 35.74 40.67
C PRO A 39 11.67 35.07 41.89
N THR A 40 12.99 34.86 41.85
CA THR A 40 13.75 34.34 43.00
C THR A 40 13.67 35.30 44.19
N LEU A 41 13.51 34.78 45.41
CA LEU A 41 13.39 35.61 46.62
C LEU A 41 14.73 36.30 46.96
N SER A 42 14.70 37.62 47.20
CA SER A 42 15.82 38.33 47.83
C SER A 42 15.87 38.02 49.34
N ALA A 43 16.39 36.85 49.70
CA ALA A 43 16.80 36.57 51.08
C ALA A 43 18.13 37.30 51.32
N SER A 44 18.07 38.46 51.97
CA SER A 44 19.23 39.32 52.20
C SER A 44 20.44 38.54 52.74
N THR A 45 21.61 38.95 52.26
CA THR A 45 22.96 38.81 52.85
C THR A 45 23.85 37.62 52.41
N SER A 46 24.24 37.54 51.13
CA SER A 46 25.66 37.29 50.76
C SER A 46 25.93 37.14 49.25
N ILE A 47 26.90 37.92 48.78
CA ILE A 47 27.93 37.57 47.77
C ILE A 47 27.49 37.48 46.28
N ARG A 48 27.80 38.58 45.58
CA ARG A 48 28.40 38.69 44.23
C ARG A 48 27.66 38.09 43.01
N ASN A 49 27.30 39.01 42.12
CA ASN A 49 27.44 38.91 40.66
C ASN A 49 26.69 37.81 39.90
N VAL A 50 25.38 37.70 40.11
CA VAL A 50 24.50 37.29 39.00
C VAL A 50 23.32 38.26 38.98
N GLN A 51 23.02 38.83 37.80
CA GLN A 51 21.92 39.75 37.55
C GLN A 51 20.56 39.04 37.64
N THR A 52 20.27 38.39 38.75
CA THR A 52 19.01 37.65 38.96
C THR A 52 18.01 38.54 39.66
N ARG A 53 16.92 38.80 38.96
CA ARG A 53 15.62 39.41 39.31
C ARG A 53 15.12 39.01 40.71
N ALA A 54 15.74 39.51 41.77
CA ALA A 54 15.44 39.11 43.13
C ALA A 54 14.52 40.13 43.82
N VAL A 55 13.26 39.75 44.04
CA VAL A 55 12.15 40.63 44.44
C VAL A 55 11.88 40.48 45.96
N PRO A 56 11.54 41.57 46.69
CA PRO A 56 11.18 41.48 48.11
C PRO A 56 9.83 40.77 48.32
N LEU A 57 9.67 40.10 49.45
CA LEU A 57 8.48 39.29 49.80
C LEU A 57 7.10 39.99 49.60
N PRO A 58 6.90 41.27 50.00
CA PRO A 58 5.62 41.94 49.78
C PRO A 58 5.29 42.18 48.29
N ASP A 59 6.31 42.38 47.45
CA ASP A 59 6.08 42.58 46.01
C ASP A 59 5.75 41.24 45.35
N LEU A 60 6.35 40.12 45.80
CA LEU A 60 5.99 38.78 45.34
C LEU A 60 4.54 38.44 45.70
N SER A 61 4.11 38.73 46.93
CA SER A 61 2.73 38.41 47.35
C SER A 61 1.70 39.16 46.50
N SER A 62 1.97 40.42 46.14
CA SER A 62 1.12 41.20 45.24
C SER A 62 1.09 40.62 43.81
N GLN A 63 2.24 40.18 43.28
CA GLN A 63 2.33 39.55 41.96
C GLN A 63 1.59 38.20 41.92
N LEU A 64 1.70 37.40 42.98
CA LEU A 64 1.00 36.12 43.09
C LEU A 64 -0.52 36.32 43.19
N GLN A 65 -0.98 37.31 43.94
CA GLN A 65 -2.40 37.67 43.99
C GLN A 65 -2.93 38.13 42.63
N SER A 66 -2.16 38.94 41.89
CA SER A 66 -2.52 39.35 40.53
C SER A 66 -2.58 38.17 39.56
N LEU A 67 -1.59 37.27 39.62
CA LEU A 67 -1.53 36.07 38.78
C LEU A 67 -2.71 35.14 39.10
N LEU A 68 -3.04 34.94 40.36
CA LEU A 68 -4.16 34.10 40.78
C LEU A 68 -5.51 34.71 40.34
N ALA A 69 -5.67 36.03 40.45
CA ALA A 69 -6.84 36.72 39.92
C ALA A 69 -6.96 36.56 38.39
N GLN A 70 -5.84 36.65 37.67
CA GLN A 70 -5.79 36.44 36.22
C GLN A 70 -6.16 35.00 35.85
N LEU A 71 -5.60 33.99 36.52
CA LEU A 71 -5.93 32.59 36.29
C LEU A 71 -7.39 32.28 36.61
N ASN A 72 -7.94 32.86 37.67
CA ASN A 72 -9.35 32.67 38.03
C ASN A 72 -10.29 33.29 36.98
N ALA A 73 -9.97 34.49 36.50
CA ALA A 73 -10.71 35.12 35.41
C ALA A 73 -10.64 34.31 34.10
N GLN A 74 -9.45 33.78 33.76
CA GLN A 74 -9.27 32.90 32.61
C GLN A 74 -10.06 31.60 32.75
N THR A 75 -10.04 30.98 33.94
CA THR A 75 -10.79 29.75 34.24
C THR A 75 -12.29 29.97 34.06
N THR A 76 -12.83 31.07 34.57
CA THR A 76 -14.25 31.42 34.44
C THR A 76 -14.63 31.64 32.97
N ARG A 77 -13.79 32.34 32.21
CA ARG A 77 -14.00 32.59 30.78
C ARG A 77 -13.95 31.30 29.95
N LEU A 78 -12.98 30.43 30.19
CA LEU A 78 -12.84 29.15 29.49
C LEU A 78 -14.01 28.22 29.83
N SER A 79 -14.43 28.17 31.09
CA SER A 79 -15.62 27.42 31.49
C SER A 79 -16.90 27.91 30.79
N SER A 80 -17.10 29.23 30.72
CA SER A 80 -18.22 29.81 29.96
C SER A 80 -18.15 29.46 28.47
N THR A 81 -16.96 29.49 27.87
CA THR A 81 -16.76 29.17 26.46
C THR A 81 -17.01 27.69 26.19
N LEU A 82 -16.55 26.80 27.07
CA LEU A 82 -16.80 25.35 26.98
C LEU A 82 -18.29 25.05 27.02
N ASN A 83 -19.02 25.66 27.96
CA ASN A 83 -20.47 25.52 28.05
C ASN A 83 -21.17 25.99 26.77
N GLN A 84 -20.77 27.14 26.21
CA GLN A 84 -21.31 27.64 24.95
C GLN A 84 -21.04 26.65 23.80
N LEU A 85 -19.80 26.19 23.63
CA LEU A 85 -19.46 25.23 22.57
C LEU A 85 -20.20 23.90 22.72
N THR A 86 -20.43 23.47 23.96
CA THR A 86 -21.20 22.23 24.23
C THR A 86 -22.66 22.40 23.84
N ASP A 87 -23.28 23.53 24.16
CA ASP A 87 -24.65 23.84 23.74
C ASP A 87 -24.76 23.97 22.22
N GLU A 88 -23.79 24.63 21.58
CA GLU A 88 -23.72 24.72 20.11
C GLU A 88 -23.55 23.34 19.45
N ILE A 89 -22.75 22.44 20.02
CA ILE A 89 -22.61 21.06 19.53
C ILE A 89 -23.94 20.31 19.64
N VAL A 90 -24.59 20.35 20.81
CA VAL A 90 -25.89 19.68 21.03
C VAL A 90 -26.96 20.23 20.09
N ARG A 91 -27.01 21.55 19.89
CA ARG A 91 -27.96 22.20 19.00
C ARG A 91 -27.66 21.94 17.53
N SER A 92 -26.39 21.95 17.14
CA SER A 92 -25.96 21.67 15.76
C SER A 92 -26.21 20.21 15.38
N GLY A 93 -26.09 19.27 16.33
CA GLY A 93 -26.38 17.85 16.11
C GLY A 93 -27.84 17.58 15.70
N SER A 94 -28.82 18.20 16.37
CA SER A 94 -30.24 18.02 16.00
C SER A 94 -30.58 18.67 14.66
N ARG A 95 -29.99 19.82 14.34
CA ARG A 95 -30.15 20.47 13.03
C ARG A 95 -29.53 19.65 11.90
N LEU A 96 -28.32 19.13 12.11
CA LEU A 96 -27.63 18.30 11.12
C LEU A 96 -28.40 17.01 10.87
N ALA A 97 -28.97 16.39 11.91
CA ALA A 97 -29.81 15.21 11.75
C ALA A 97 -31.02 15.48 10.84
N TYR A 98 -31.71 16.62 11.04
CA TYR A 98 -32.80 17.03 10.15
C TYR A 98 -32.34 17.27 8.71
N GLU A 99 -31.22 17.99 8.52
CA GLU A 99 -30.66 18.24 7.18
C GLU A 99 -30.28 16.93 6.47
N VAL A 100 -29.73 15.96 7.19
CA VAL A 100 -29.42 14.62 6.67
C VAL A 100 -30.70 13.85 6.31
N GLU A 101 -31.74 13.89 7.14
CA GLU A 101 -33.02 13.25 6.84
C GLU A 101 -33.70 13.85 5.61
N VAL A 102 -33.65 15.18 5.46
CA VAL A 102 -34.15 15.88 4.27
C VAL A 102 -33.36 15.49 3.02
N LEU A 103 -32.03 15.53 3.07
CA LEU A 103 -31.18 15.12 1.95
C LEU A 103 -31.37 13.65 1.58
N HIS A 104 -31.56 12.77 2.56
CA HIS A 104 -31.86 11.37 2.32
C HIS A 104 -33.23 11.20 1.64
N GLY A 105 -34.25 11.95 2.08
CA GLY A 105 -35.55 11.99 1.44
C GLY A 105 -35.49 12.49 -0.01
N GLU A 106 -34.75 13.58 -0.26
CA GLU A 106 -34.56 14.13 -1.61
C GLU A 106 -33.76 13.17 -2.51
N THR A 107 -32.71 12.53 -1.99
CA THR A 107 -31.92 11.54 -2.72
C THR A 107 -32.75 10.31 -3.05
N THR A 108 -33.57 9.84 -2.11
CA THR A 108 -34.51 8.72 -2.34
C THR A 108 -35.55 9.11 -3.37
N GLY A 109 -36.14 10.31 -3.26
CA GLY A 109 -37.09 10.83 -4.24
C GLY A 109 -36.48 10.99 -5.64
N LEU A 110 -35.25 11.48 -5.73
CA LEU A 110 -34.51 11.56 -6.99
C LEU A 110 -34.28 10.16 -7.58
N THR A 111 -33.88 9.19 -6.74
CA THR A 111 -33.69 7.80 -7.15
C THR A 111 -34.99 7.21 -7.68
N ASP A 112 -36.11 7.41 -6.99
CA ASP A 112 -37.44 6.97 -7.45
C ASP A 112 -37.82 7.65 -8.77
N THR A 113 -37.55 8.95 -8.95
CA THR A 113 -37.83 9.62 -10.22
C THR A 113 -36.97 9.07 -11.36
N LEU A 114 -35.71 8.70 -11.08
CA LEU A 114 -34.81 8.13 -12.08
C LEU A 114 -35.22 6.70 -12.45
N GLU A 115 -35.53 5.86 -11.45
CA GLU A 115 -35.85 4.44 -11.66
C GLU A 115 -37.29 4.19 -12.13
N VAL A 116 -38.26 5.01 -11.70
CA VAL A 116 -39.68 4.80 -11.99
C VAL A 116 -40.18 5.70 -13.10
N ALA A 117 -39.93 7.01 -13.01
CA ALA A 117 -40.50 7.97 -13.96
C ALA A 117 -39.65 8.10 -15.23
N LEU A 118 -38.35 8.35 -15.08
CA LEU A 118 -37.43 8.68 -16.17
C LEU A 118 -36.78 7.44 -16.79
N LYS A 119 -36.80 6.27 -16.13
CA LYS A 119 -36.16 5.05 -16.63
C LYS A 119 -36.58 4.70 -18.05
N LYS A 120 -37.88 4.79 -18.35
CA LYS A 120 -38.42 4.51 -19.69
C LYS A 120 -37.95 5.52 -20.73
N ASP A 121 -37.86 6.79 -20.35
CA ASP A 121 -37.37 7.84 -21.23
C ASP A 121 -35.86 7.67 -21.48
N ILE A 122 -35.09 7.35 -20.43
CA ILE A 122 -33.66 7.03 -20.51
C ILE A 122 -33.43 5.81 -21.41
N GLU A 123 -34.24 4.74 -21.29
CA GLU A 123 -34.19 3.56 -22.16
C GLU A 123 -34.40 3.90 -23.64
N GLN A 124 -35.17 4.95 -23.96
CA GLN A 124 -35.34 5.43 -25.34
C GLN A 124 -34.12 6.17 -25.88
N PHE A 125 -33.31 6.77 -25.00
CA PHE A 125 -32.07 7.46 -25.36
C PHE A 125 -30.83 6.55 -25.33
N VAL A 126 -30.92 5.34 -24.78
CA VAL A 126 -29.88 4.33 -24.92
C VAL A 126 -29.98 3.72 -26.32
N PRO A 127 -28.93 3.80 -27.16
CA PRO A 127 -28.92 3.11 -28.43
C PRO A 127 -29.16 1.62 -28.16
N SER A 128 -30.26 1.07 -28.69
CA SER A 128 -30.45 -0.38 -28.72
C SER A 128 -29.37 -0.97 -29.60
N ASP A 129 -28.22 -1.29 -29.02
CA ASP A 129 -27.18 -2.03 -29.70
C ASP A 129 -27.73 -3.43 -29.97
N GLY A 130 -28.06 -3.68 -31.24
CA GLY A 130 -28.45 -5.01 -31.72
C GLY A 130 -29.95 -5.32 -31.81
N GLN A 131 -30.74 -4.51 -32.52
CA GLN A 131 -31.83 -5.11 -33.29
C GLN A 131 -31.20 -5.99 -34.39
N LYS A 132 -31.21 -7.32 -34.17
CA LYS A 132 -30.97 -8.33 -35.19
C LYS A 132 -31.92 -8.09 -36.37
N ALA A 133 -31.44 -7.36 -37.37
CA ALA A 133 -32.01 -7.30 -38.70
C ALA A 133 -31.46 -8.47 -39.51
N GLU A 134 -32.11 -9.63 -39.44
CA GLU A 134 -32.03 -10.65 -40.48
C GLU A 134 -33.40 -10.78 -41.13
N SER A 135 -33.57 -10.14 -42.28
CA SER A 135 -34.40 -10.64 -43.38
C SER A 135 -34.11 -9.89 -44.68
N ARG A 136 -33.29 -10.56 -45.50
CA ARG A 136 -33.44 -10.76 -46.96
C ARG A 136 -33.60 -9.52 -47.87
N GLY A 137 -32.47 -9.15 -48.49
CA GLY A 137 -32.26 -9.25 -49.94
C GLY A 137 -33.09 -8.37 -50.88
N ASN A 138 -32.44 -7.46 -51.62
CA ASN A 138 -32.13 -7.65 -53.04
C ASN A 138 -31.21 -6.53 -53.56
N GLU A 139 -30.28 -6.89 -54.44
CA GLU A 139 -29.42 -5.99 -55.21
C GLU A 139 -30.20 -5.22 -56.28
N VAL A 140 -29.82 -3.96 -56.54
CA VAL A 140 -29.54 -3.40 -57.89
C VAL A 140 -28.79 -2.06 -57.77
N ASP A 141 -27.50 -2.14 -58.07
CA ASP A 141 -26.70 -1.35 -59.04
C ASP A 141 -26.89 0.18 -59.21
N GLY A 142 -25.76 0.90 -59.06
CA GLY A 142 -25.36 1.97 -59.98
C GLY A 142 -25.34 3.44 -59.50
N LEU A 143 -24.14 3.93 -59.11
CA LEU A 143 -23.68 5.34 -59.02
C LEU A 143 -24.49 6.28 -58.08
N GLU A 144 -23.93 6.89 -57.03
CA GLU A 144 -22.78 7.79 -57.04
C GLU A 144 -22.01 7.73 -55.71
N THR A 145 -20.70 7.56 -55.83
CA THR A 145 -19.74 7.94 -54.79
C THR A 145 -19.79 9.46 -54.60
N ASN A 146 -19.70 9.91 -53.35
CA ASN A 146 -19.07 11.19 -52.95
C ASN A 146 -19.94 12.42 -52.59
N THR A 147 -21.11 12.26 -51.95
CA THR A 147 -21.87 13.44 -51.44
C THR A 147 -22.23 13.43 -49.95
N ILE A 148 -21.81 12.44 -49.16
CA ILE A 148 -22.10 12.40 -47.70
C ILE A 148 -20.86 12.76 -46.83
N SER A 149 -19.67 12.91 -47.41
CA SER A 149 -18.48 13.34 -46.64
C SER A 149 -18.33 14.86 -46.48
N ARG A 150 -19.36 15.66 -46.82
CA ARG A 150 -19.30 17.14 -46.76
C ARG A 150 -20.52 17.81 -46.12
N ALA A 151 -21.29 17.08 -45.32
CA ALA A 151 -22.36 17.65 -44.49
C ALA A 151 -22.27 17.04 -43.08
N GLY A 152 -21.45 17.65 -42.21
CA GLY A 152 -21.20 17.16 -40.86
C GLY A 152 -20.02 17.79 -40.12
N LYS A 153 -19.20 18.60 -40.80
CA LYS A 153 -18.34 19.61 -40.14
C LYS A 153 -19.11 20.90 -39.86
N GLN A 154 -20.39 20.79 -39.50
CA GLN A 154 -21.04 21.90 -38.81
C GLN A 154 -20.49 21.83 -37.39
N ALA A 155 -19.75 22.87 -37.01
CA ALA A 155 -18.99 22.99 -35.78
C ALA A 155 -19.66 22.19 -34.66
N GLU A 156 -19.04 21.06 -34.32
CA GLU A 156 -19.45 20.32 -33.16
C GLU A 156 -19.38 21.30 -31.99
N PRO A 157 -20.48 21.52 -31.26
CA PRO A 157 -20.50 22.55 -30.24
C PRO A 157 -19.38 22.28 -29.23
N GLU A 158 -18.65 23.32 -28.81
CA GLU A 158 -17.52 23.18 -27.89
C GLU A 158 -17.87 22.36 -26.64
N TYR A 159 -19.11 22.43 -26.17
CA TYR A 159 -19.58 21.65 -25.02
C TYR A 159 -19.63 20.14 -25.27
N LEU A 160 -19.82 19.66 -26.51
CA LEU A 160 -19.75 18.23 -26.84
C LEU A 160 -18.30 17.74 -26.93
N GLU A 161 -17.39 18.56 -27.46
CA GLU A 161 -15.95 18.26 -27.41
C GLU A 161 -15.43 18.25 -25.96
N GLN A 162 -15.85 19.22 -25.15
CA GLN A 162 -15.58 19.26 -23.71
C GLN A 162 -16.16 18.04 -22.99
N LEU A 163 -17.39 17.62 -23.31
CA LEU A 163 -17.99 16.44 -22.70
C LEU A 163 -17.25 15.15 -23.07
N ARG A 164 -16.82 14.99 -24.33
CA ARG A 164 -16.01 13.85 -24.76
C ARG A 164 -14.65 13.83 -24.09
N THR A 165 -13.96 14.97 -24.04
CA THR A 165 -12.67 15.07 -23.36
C THR A 165 -12.81 14.80 -21.86
N LEU A 166 -13.86 15.30 -21.20
CA LEU A 166 -14.15 14.99 -19.79
C LEU A 166 -14.49 13.51 -19.58
N THR A 167 -15.22 12.88 -20.50
CA THR A 167 -15.53 11.44 -20.43
C THR A 167 -14.27 10.60 -20.59
N GLU A 168 -13.41 10.98 -21.53
CA GLU A 168 -12.11 10.34 -21.73
C GLU A 168 -11.20 10.54 -20.52
N VAL A 169 -11.11 11.75 -19.98
CA VAL A 169 -10.36 12.05 -18.75
C VAL A 169 -10.89 11.24 -17.58
N ARG A 170 -12.21 11.14 -17.42
CA ARG A 170 -12.83 10.28 -16.40
C ARG A 170 -12.40 8.82 -16.57
N SER A 171 -12.52 8.27 -17.79
CA SER A 171 -12.11 6.88 -18.05
C SER A 171 -10.61 6.63 -17.78
N ARG A 172 -9.76 7.61 -18.09
CA ARG A 172 -8.32 7.57 -17.82
C ARG A 172 -8.04 7.65 -16.33
N LEU A 173 -8.74 8.52 -15.59
CA LEU A 173 -8.62 8.63 -14.14
C LEU A 173 -9.10 7.35 -13.44
N ASP A 174 -10.22 6.79 -13.86
CA ASP A 174 -10.72 5.51 -13.35
C ASP A 174 -9.68 4.41 -13.58
N SER A 175 -9.06 4.35 -14.76
CA SER A 175 -7.95 3.41 -15.05
C SER A 175 -6.70 3.65 -14.20
N VAL A 176 -6.37 4.90 -13.85
CA VAL A 176 -5.25 5.19 -12.96
C VAL A 176 -5.58 4.76 -11.53
N ILE A 177 -6.80 5.00 -11.07
CA ILE A 177 -7.28 4.60 -9.75
C ILE A 177 -7.27 3.09 -9.61
N THR A 178 -7.71 2.34 -10.63
CA THR A 178 -7.66 0.87 -10.60
C THR A 178 -6.24 0.36 -10.56
N VAL A 179 -5.37 0.81 -11.48
CA VAL A 179 -3.96 0.37 -11.53
C VAL A 179 -3.22 0.72 -10.24
N PHE A 180 -3.43 1.92 -9.68
CA PHE A 180 -2.80 2.32 -8.42
C PHE A 180 -3.40 1.59 -7.22
N GLY A 181 -4.71 1.32 -7.22
CA GLY A 181 -5.38 0.52 -6.21
C GLY A 181 -4.85 -0.91 -6.17
N ASP A 182 -4.76 -1.56 -7.33
CA ASP A 182 -4.20 -2.91 -7.48
C ASP A 182 -2.72 -2.95 -7.09
N ALA A 183 -1.98 -1.91 -7.45
CA ALA A 183 -0.59 -1.74 -7.03
C ALA A 183 -0.47 -1.62 -5.49
N MET A 184 -1.28 -0.75 -4.86
CA MET A 184 -1.29 -0.57 -3.41
C MET A 184 -1.75 -1.82 -2.65
N ALA A 185 -2.61 -2.64 -3.27
CA ALA A 185 -3.06 -3.92 -2.72
C ALA A 185 -1.96 -5.01 -2.74
N TRP A 186 -0.79 -4.75 -3.33
CA TRP A 186 0.37 -5.64 -3.32
C TRP A 186 1.36 -5.24 -2.21
N PRO A 187 1.19 -5.75 -0.96
CA PRO A 187 2.11 -5.51 0.14
C PRO A 187 3.44 -6.23 -0.08
N ILE A 188 4.53 -5.58 0.34
CA ILE A 188 5.85 -6.20 0.42
C ILE A 188 6.26 -6.28 1.89
N ALA A 189 6.74 -7.45 2.28
CA ALA A 189 7.35 -7.68 3.57
C ALA A 189 8.65 -6.85 3.67
N PRO A 190 8.85 -6.03 4.72
CA PRO A 190 10.07 -5.24 4.88
C PRO A 190 11.37 -6.07 4.83
N SER A 191 11.32 -7.37 5.14
CA SER A 191 12.44 -8.30 4.95
C SER A 191 12.90 -8.44 3.48
N GLU A 192 11.98 -8.40 2.52
CA GLU A 192 12.27 -8.48 1.07
C GLU A 192 12.87 -7.16 0.56
N LEU A 193 12.53 -6.03 1.19
CA LEU A 193 13.16 -4.73 0.95
C LEU A 193 14.58 -4.70 1.54
N ALA A 194 14.74 -5.23 2.76
CA ALA A 194 16.04 -5.33 3.45
C ALA A 194 17.04 -6.26 2.73
N GLY A 195 16.55 -7.28 2.01
CA GLY A 195 17.38 -8.14 1.16
C GLY A 195 17.96 -7.45 -0.09
N VAL A 196 17.42 -6.29 -0.49
CA VAL A 196 17.89 -5.50 -1.64
C VAL A 196 18.63 -4.23 -1.20
N ALA A 197 18.23 -3.63 -0.08
CA ALA A 197 18.93 -2.52 0.57
C ALA A 197 20.00 -3.09 1.51
N SER A 198 21.15 -3.49 0.96
CA SER A 198 22.29 -3.95 1.75
C SER A 198 22.69 -2.93 2.83
N SER A 199 22.43 -3.27 4.08
CA SER A 199 23.23 -2.99 5.28
C SER A 199 23.72 -1.55 5.55
N LEU A 200 22.94 -0.48 5.34
CA LEU A 200 23.29 0.82 5.94
C LEU A 200 22.07 1.63 6.39
N ILE A 201 22.11 1.96 7.69
CA ILE A 201 21.31 2.94 8.44
C ILE A 201 20.04 2.37 9.13
N SER A 202 20.26 1.67 10.25
CA SER A 202 19.32 1.68 11.37
C SER A 202 19.28 3.09 11.95
N VAL A 203 18.33 3.92 11.50
CA VAL A 203 17.93 5.12 12.23
C VAL A 203 16.70 4.77 13.05
N SER A 204 16.89 4.82 14.36
CA SER A 204 15.88 4.61 15.39
C SER A 204 14.70 5.57 15.19
N ALA A 205 13.63 5.07 14.58
CA ALA A 205 12.29 5.54 14.86
C ALA A 205 11.63 4.49 15.77
N PRO A 206 10.96 4.88 16.87
CA PRO A 206 10.16 3.94 17.64
C PRO A 206 8.87 3.66 16.84
N GLU A 207 8.98 2.93 15.73
CA GLU A 207 7.82 2.32 15.09
C GLU A 207 7.43 1.11 15.96
N SER A 208 6.18 1.10 16.40
CA SER A 208 5.58 0.01 17.18
C SER A 208 5.86 -1.33 16.49
N ASP A 209 6.58 -2.23 17.17
CA ASP A 209 6.90 -3.61 16.74
C ASP A 209 5.64 -4.38 16.26
N ALA A 210 4.44 -3.96 16.69
CA ALA A 210 3.17 -4.51 16.23
C ALA A 210 2.86 -4.20 14.74
N GLU A 211 3.01 -2.95 14.29
CA GLU A 211 2.63 -2.56 12.92
C GLU A 211 3.60 -3.14 11.87
N THR A 212 4.87 -3.26 12.21
CA THR A 212 5.89 -3.87 11.33
C THR A 212 5.68 -5.37 11.20
N ARG A 213 5.32 -6.06 12.29
CA ARG A 213 4.92 -7.48 12.28
C ARG A 213 3.68 -7.73 11.43
N ASP A 214 2.64 -6.91 11.61
CA ASP A 214 1.39 -7.05 10.85
C ASP A 214 1.64 -6.83 9.34
N ARG A 215 2.53 -5.90 8.98
CA ARG A 215 2.92 -5.64 7.59
C ARG A 215 3.79 -6.75 7.00
N GLU A 216 4.70 -7.32 7.81
CA GLU A 216 5.52 -8.47 7.45
C GLU A 216 4.68 -9.71 7.18
N GLU A 217 3.72 -10.02 8.07
CA GLU A 217 2.81 -11.16 7.92
C GLU A 217 1.93 -11.01 6.67
N LYS A 218 1.28 -9.85 6.49
CA LYS A 218 0.47 -9.58 5.28
C LYS A 218 1.26 -9.68 3.99
N GLY A 219 2.52 -9.22 3.99
CA GLY A 219 3.41 -9.33 2.83
C GLY A 219 3.74 -10.78 2.49
N ARG A 220 4.07 -11.60 3.50
CA ARG A 220 4.38 -13.03 3.32
C ARG A 220 3.17 -13.82 2.86
N ASP A 221 2.02 -13.62 3.51
CA ASP A 221 0.78 -14.28 3.17
C ASP A 221 0.35 -14.00 1.72
N TYR A 222 0.54 -12.76 1.26
CA TYR A 222 0.22 -12.38 -0.11
C TYR A 222 1.12 -13.09 -1.13
N ILE A 223 2.41 -13.21 -0.83
CA ILE A 223 3.37 -13.93 -1.70
C ILE A 223 3.06 -15.42 -1.71
N GLU A 224 2.73 -16.01 -0.57
CA GLU A 224 2.34 -17.41 -0.47
C GLU A 224 1.07 -17.70 -1.28
N LYS A 225 0.08 -16.82 -1.19
CA LYS A 225 -1.13 -16.88 -2.03
C LYS A 225 -0.81 -16.76 -3.52
N LEU A 226 0.02 -15.80 -3.93
CA LEU A 226 0.42 -15.69 -5.33
C LEU A 226 1.15 -16.94 -5.84
N ARG A 227 2.00 -17.55 -4.99
CA ARG A 227 2.67 -18.81 -5.31
C ARG A 227 1.66 -19.94 -5.46
N SER A 228 0.71 -20.08 -4.53
CA SER A 228 -0.33 -21.11 -4.62
C SER A 228 -1.16 -20.94 -5.88
N ASP A 229 -1.62 -19.72 -6.18
CA ASP A 229 -2.45 -19.41 -7.35
C ASP A 229 -1.73 -19.78 -8.64
N ILE A 230 -0.45 -19.39 -8.78
CA ILE A 230 0.35 -19.73 -9.96
C ILE A 230 0.57 -21.24 -10.05
N THR A 231 0.85 -21.93 -8.94
CA THR A 231 1.01 -23.40 -8.96
C THR A 231 -0.30 -24.13 -9.27
N GLU A 232 -1.45 -23.59 -8.86
CA GLU A 232 -2.78 -24.13 -9.17
C GLU A 232 -3.11 -23.95 -10.65
N ILE A 233 -2.87 -22.76 -11.20
CA ILE A 233 -3.07 -22.47 -12.63
C ILE A 233 -2.20 -23.40 -13.47
N VAL A 234 -0.92 -23.59 -13.09
CA VAL A 234 -0.01 -24.50 -13.78
C VAL A 234 -0.48 -25.96 -13.65
N GLY A 235 -0.89 -26.37 -12.45
CA GLY A 235 -1.46 -27.68 -12.15
C GLY A 235 -0.56 -28.89 -12.49
N ALA A 236 -1.06 -30.08 -12.19
CA ALA A 236 -0.41 -31.34 -12.57
C ALA A 236 -0.70 -31.76 -14.04
N GLY A 237 -1.58 -31.03 -14.73
CA GLY A 237 -1.99 -31.29 -16.12
C GLY A 237 -0.87 -31.02 -17.13
N SER A 238 -0.98 -31.60 -18.33
CA SER A 238 -0.02 -31.42 -19.44
C SER A 238 -0.51 -30.40 -20.46
N ASP A 239 -1.28 -29.41 -20.01
CA ASP A 239 -2.00 -28.50 -20.89
C ASP A 239 -1.18 -27.23 -21.10
N GLN A 240 -0.75 -26.99 -22.35
CA GLN A 240 -0.01 -25.77 -22.71
C GLN A 240 -0.80 -24.50 -22.35
N ALA A 241 -2.13 -24.55 -22.43
CA ALA A 241 -3.03 -23.46 -22.07
C ALA A 241 -2.86 -23.00 -20.61
N ASN A 242 -2.54 -23.91 -19.69
CA ASN A 242 -2.32 -23.60 -18.27
C ASN A 242 -1.01 -22.85 -18.06
N VAL A 243 0.04 -23.23 -18.80
CA VAL A 243 1.33 -22.52 -18.79
C VAL A 243 1.16 -21.12 -19.38
N ASP A 244 0.44 -20.99 -20.49
CA ASP A 244 0.18 -19.71 -21.12
C ASP A 244 -0.66 -18.77 -20.21
N ALA A 245 -1.66 -19.32 -19.50
CA ALA A 245 -2.44 -18.57 -18.52
C ALA A 245 -1.59 -18.10 -17.33
N ALA A 246 -0.68 -18.95 -16.83
CA ALA A 246 0.26 -18.58 -15.77
C ALA A 246 1.24 -17.49 -16.21
N LEU A 247 1.74 -17.55 -17.46
CA LEU A 247 2.58 -16.50 -18.04
C LEU A 247 1.82 -15.18 -18.17
N SER A 248 0.57 -15.20 -18.64
CA SER A 248 -0.29 -14.01 -18.69
C SER A 248 -0.42 -13.35 -17.31
N ARG A 249 -0.62 -14.16 -16.26
CA ARG A 249 -0.73 -13.65 -14.89
C ARG A 249 0.58 -13.04 -14.37
N ILE A 250 1.72 -13.63 -14.74
CA ILE A 250 3.04 -13.09 -14.41
C ILE A 250 3.29 -11.76 -15.14
N ASP A 251 2.84 -11.64 -16.39
CA ASP A 251 2.96 -10.41 -17.18
C ASP A 251 2.09 -9.28 -16.64
N GLU A 252 0.88 -9.58 -16.14
CA GLU A 252 0.05 -8.62 -15.39
C GLU A 252 0.77 -8.11 -14.14
N LEU A 253 1.34 -9.01 -13.33
CA LEU A 253 2.12 -8.65 -12.14
C LEU A 253 3.35 -7.80 -12.50
N ARG A 254 3.99 -8.09 -13.64
CA ARG A 254 5.10 -7.29 -14.18
C ARG A 254 4.67 -5.90 -14.61
N ALA A 255 3.51 -5.77 -15.24
CA ALA A 255 2.94 -4.47 -15.59
C ALA A 255 2.64 -3.64 -14.34
N LEU A 256 2.05 -4.25 -13.31
CA LEU A 256 1.82 -3.61 -12.01
C LEU A 256 3.14 -3.19 -11.36
N ALA A 257 4.17 -4.04 -11.36
CA ALA A 257 5.49 -3.70 -10.81
C ALA A 257 6.13 -2.46 -11.48
N GLY A 258 5.76 -2.16 -12.73
CA GLY A 258 6.17 -0.95 -13.44
C GLY A 258 5.73 0.36 -12.78
N VAL A 259 4.67 0.36 -11.97
CA VAL A 259 4.19 1.53 -11.22
C VAL A 259 5.26 2.06 -10.24
N TRP A 260 6.13 1.17 -9.75
CA TRP A 260 7.19 1.50 -8.79
C TRP A 260 8.53 1.84 -9.45
N LYS A 261 8.57 2.03 -10.77
CA LYS A 261 9.80 2.34 -11.50
C LYS A 261 10.49 3.58 -10.91
N GLY A 262 11.76 3.46 -10.56
CA GLY A 262 12.56 4.50 -9.92
C GLY A 262 12.44 4.57 -8.40
N THR A 263 11.63 3.71 -7.76
CA THR A 263 11.52 3.62 -6.29
C THR A 263 12.46 2.56 -5.73
N ALA A 264 12.67 2.57 -4.40
CA ALA A 264 13.45 1.54 -3.71
C ALA A 264 12.83 0.14 -3.81
N GLU A 265 11.53 0.04 -4.09
CA GLU A 265 10.80 -1.22 -4.14
C GLU A 265 10.87 -1.92 -5.51
N GLU A 266 11.23 -1.20 -6.58
CA GLU A 266 11.24 -1.72 -7.97
C GLU A 266 12.00 -3.05 -8.08
N LYS A 267 13.23 -3.08 -7.57
CA LYS A 267 14.11 -4.25 -7.65
C LYS A 267 13.59 -5.43 -6.83
N ALA A 268 12.97 -5.18 -5.68
CA ALA A 268 12.42 -6.23 -4.84
C ALA A 268 11.20 -6.88 -5.51
N ARG A 269 10.30 -6.06 -6.08
CA ARG A 269 9.12 -6.52 -6.84
C ARG A 269 9.51 -7.35 -8.05
N LEU A 270 10.51 -6.91 -8.82
CA LEU A 270 10.99 -7.66 -9.99
C LEU A 270 11.61 -9.01 -9.62
N LYS A 271 12.39 -9.09 -8.53
CA LYS A 271 12.95 -10.36 -8.03
C LYS A 271 11.88 -11.35 -7.59
N LEU A 272 10.80 -10.85 -6.97
CA LEU A 272 9.66 -11.65 -6.58
C LEU A 272 8.99 -12.25 -7.82
N ILE A 273 8.71 -11.44 -8.84
CA ILE A 273 8.16 -11.91 -10.12
C ILE A 273 9.08 -12.95 -10.77
N GLU A 274 10.40 -12.72 -10.79
CA GLU A 274 11.37 -13.69 -11.32
C GLU A 274 11.31 -15.02 -10.55
N SER A 275 11.10 -14.98 -9.22
CA SER A 275 10.92 -16.18 -8.41
C SER A 275 9.64 -16.96 -8.76
N LEU A 276 8.57 -16.25 -9.15
CA LEU A 276 7.30 -16.83 -9.59
C LEU A 276 7.37 -17.37 -11.02
N GLN A 277 8.24 -16.80 -11.87
CA GLN A 277 8.43 -17.22 -13.26
C GLN A 277 9.19 -18.54 -13.37
N LYS A 278 10.17 -18.80 -12.49
CA LYS A 278 10.97 -20.03 -12.46
C LYS A 278 10.15 -21.34 -12.52
N PRO A 279 9.13 -21.57 -11.65
CA PRO A 279 8.35 -22.80 -11.71
C PRO A 279 7.53 -22.93 -13.01
N VAL A 280 7.09 -21.82 -13.60
CA VAL A 280 6.35 -21.83 -14.88
C VAL A 280 7.27 -22.19 -16.05
N GLU A 281 8.47 -21.61 -16.11
CA GLU A 281 9.48 -21.94 -17.12
C GLU A 281 9.97 -23.39 -17.01
N GLU A 282 10.16 -23.89 -15.78
CA GLU A 282 10.53 -25.29 -15.56
C GLU A 282 9.44 -26.24 -16.05
N ARG A 283 8.16 -25.89 -15.83
CA ARG A 283 7.02 -26.65 -16.36
C ARG A 283 6.94 -26.57 -17.87
N GLN A 284 7.10 -25.39 -18.47
CA GLN A 284 7.12 -25.18 -19.92
C GLN A 284 8.20 -26.05 -20.57
N LYS A 285 9.42 -26.02 -20.01
CA LYS A 285 10.55 -26.84 -20.49
C LYS A 285 10.29 -28.34 -20.31
N ALA A 286 9.58 -28.76 -19.26
CA ALA A 286 9.17 -30.15 -19.08
C ALA A 286 8.13 -30.59 -20.12
N LEU A 287 7.17 -29.73 -20.48
CA LEU A 287 6.22 -29.99 -21.57
C LEU A 287 6.92 -30.07 -22.93
N GLU A 288 7.84 -29.16 -23.23
CA GLU A 288 8.63 -29.19 -24.47
C GLU A 288 9.45 -30.48 -24.61
N LYS A 289 10.06 -30.95 -23.50
CA LYS A 289 10.78 -32.22 -23.46
C LYS A 289 9.86 -33.44 -23.61
N ALA A 290 8.64 -33.39 -23.06
CA ALA A 290 7.65 -34.46 -23.19
C ALA A 290 7.01 -34.51 -24.58
N GLY A 291 6.88 -33.36 -25.26
CA GLY A 291 6.37 -33.23 -26.63
C GLY A 291 7.40 -33.51 -27.72
N GLN A 292 8.69 -33.57 -27.39
CA GLN A 292 9.74 -33.93 -28.34
C GLN A 292 9.71 -35.45 -28.60
N PRO A 293 9.48 -35.91 -29.85
CA PRO A 293 9.51 -37.34 -30.15
C PRO A 293 10.93 -37.86 -29.90
N VAL A 294 11.04 -38.78 -28.94
CA VAL A 294 12.25 -39.56 -28.66
C VAL A 294 12.71 -40.18 -29.98
N ARG A 295 13.76 -39.61 -30.60
CA ARG A 295 14.53 -40.32 -31.61
C ARG A 295 15.20 -41.49 -30.89
N LYS A 296 14.54 -42.66 -30.94
CA LYS A 296 15.09 -43.94 -30.51
C LYS A 296 16.50 -44.10 -31.10
N PRO A 297 17.56 -44.29 -30.29
CA PRO A 297 18.77 -44.93 -30.78
C PRO A 297 18.40 -46.38 -31.11
N GLY A 298 18.37 -46.68 -32.40
CA GLY A 298 18.02 -48.00 -32.92
C GLY A 298 19.01 -49.07 -32.44
N THR A 299 18.44 -50.19 -32.02
CA THR A 299 19.13 -51.42 -31.68
C THR A 299 19.73 -52.07 -32.95
N SER A 300 21.06 -52.16 -32.98
CA SER A 300 22.01 -53.14 -33.56
C SER A 300 21.80 -53.78 -34.96
N PRO A 301 22.92 -54.15 -35.63
CA PRO A 301 23.21 -55.59 -35.66
C PRO A 301 24.69 -55.97 -35.47
N SER A 302 24.84 -57.21 -35.02
CA SER A 302 26.04 -57.99 -34.69
C SER A 302 27.19 -57.97 -35.71
N ARG A 303 28.43 -57.95 -35.20
CA ARG A 303 29.58 -58.75 -35.71
C ARG A 303 30.78 -58.65 -34.79
N GLY A 304 31.39 -59.79 -34.47
CA GLY A 304 32.79 -59.85 -33.99
C GLY A 304 32.97 -60.53 -32.65
N VAL A 305 32.98 -61.87 -32.69
CA VAL A 305 33.64 -62.70 -31.69
C VAL A 305 35.14 -62.39 -31.71
N ASP A 306 35.73 -62.04 -30.57
CA ASP A 306 37.13 -62.39 -30.32
C ASP A 306 37.35 -62.67 -28.82
N MET A 307 37.62 -63.94 -28.53
CA MET A 307 38.08 -64.44 -27.24
C MET A 307 39.60 -64.50 -27.32
N ARG A 308 40.31 -63.52 -26.75
CA ARG A 308 41.77 -63.58 -26.69
C ARG A 308 42.35 -62.84 -25.47
N TYR A 309 42.83 -63.65 -24.53
CA TYR A 309 43.65 -63.38 -23.34
C TYR A 309 42.99 -62.74 -22.12
N GLY A 310 43.05 -63.49 -21.01
CA GLY A 310 42.81 -62.98 -19.66
C GLY A 310 44.07 -62.41 -19.02
N ASN A 311 43.89 -61.74 -17.88
CA ASN A 311 44.79 -61.85 -16.72
C ASN A 311 44.11 -61.24 -15.47
N LEU A 312 44.44 -61.81 -14.32
CA LEU A 312 44.00 -61.46 -12.98
C LEU A 312 44.73 -60.23 -12.41
N ASP A 313 44.07 -59.58 -11.44
CA ASP A 313 44.56 -58.79 -10.29
C ASP A 313 45.64 -57.71 -10.49
N ALA A 314 45.28 -56.44 -10.18
CA ALA A 314 46.12 -55.48 -9.44
C ALA A 314 45.38 -54.16 -9.13
N GLN A 315 44.85 -54.10 -7.90
CA GLN A 315 44.99 -53.03 -6.90
C GLN A 315 45.87 -51.79 -7.23
N GLY A 316 45.38 -50.57 -6.92
CA GLY A 316 46.17 -49.33 -6.84
C GLY A 316 45.45 -48.06 -7.35
N ILE A 317 44.59 -47.40 -6.57
CA ILE A 317 44.85 -46.25 -5.67
C ILE A 317 44.84 -44.87 -6.35
N SER A 318 43.94 -44.01 -5.83
CA SER A 318 43.98 -42.53 -5.65
C SER A 318 42.85 -41.78 -6.38
N GLU A 319 42.11 -40.82 -5.80
CA GLU A 319 41.86 -40.34 -4.42
C GLU A 319 40.83 -39.20 -4.51
N GLY A 320 40.04 -39.02 -3.45
CA GLY A 320 39.23 -37.83 -3.16
C GLY A 320 37.79 -38.19 -2.80
N GLY A 321 37.37 -38.34 -1.55
CA GLY A 321 37.96 -37.96 -0.27
C GLY A 321 36.84 -37.66 0.73
N TYR A 322 35.92 -38.60 1.01
CA TYR A 322 34.80 -38.40 1.96
C TYR A 322 34.35 -39.68 2.72
N GLY A 323 35.15 -40.74 2.76
CA GLY A 323 34.75 -42.01 3.40
C GLY A 323 34.99 -42.11 4.91
N PHE A 324 35.94 -41.33 5.45
CA PHE A 324 36.39 -41.47 6.85
C PHE A 324 35.41 -40.87 7.86
N LEU A 325 34.82 -39.71 7.55
CA LEU A 325 33.84 -39.04 8.43
C LEU A 325 32.53 -39.84 8.53
N GLN A 326 32.16 -40.56 7.47
CA GLN A 326 30.99 -41.44 7.46
C GLN A 326 31.19 -42.63 8.41
N ASN A 327 32.41 -43.19 8.44
CA ASN A 327 32.75 -44.33 9.31
C ASN A 327 32.78 -43.92 10.79
N LEU A 328 33.23 -42.71 11.12
CA LEU A 328 33.17 -42.17 12.49
C LEU A 328 31.74 -41.86 12.94
N ARG A 329 30.88 -41.40 12.04
CA ARG A 329 29.46 -41.15 12.33
C ARG A 329 28.70 -42.44 12.64
N ASN A 330 29.05 -43.53 11.95
CA ASN A 330 28.44 -44.84 12.21
C ASN A 330 28.89 -45.42 13.55
N LEU A 331 30.18 -45.28 13.92
CA LEU A 331 30.71 -45.78 15.20
C LEU A 331 30.14 -45.02 16.41
N LYS A 332 29.84 -43.72 16.24
CA LYS A 332 29.13 -42.92 17.26
C LYS A 332 27.69 -43.39 17.49
N ASN A 333 26.98 -43.80 16.44
CA ASN A 333 25.59 -44.21 16.54
C ASN A 333 25.44 -45.62 17.15
N ASP A 334 26.45 -46.47 16.98
CA ASP A 334 26.47 -47.84 17.52
C ASP A 334 26.75 -47.90 19.04
N LEU A 335 27.26 -46.80 19.62
CA LEU A 335 27.56 -46.71 21.06
C LEU A 335 26.39 -46.15 21.90
N TYR A 336 25.26 -45.77 21.28
CA TYR A 336 24.10 -45.17 21.95
C TYR A 336 22.82 -46.00 21.84
N VAL A 337 22.93 -47.27 21.45
CA VAL A 337 21.82 -48.22 21.46
C VAL A 337 22.13 -49.33 22.47
N GLU A 338 22.05 -48.97 23.75
CA GLU A 338 21.69 -49.88 24.85
C GLU A 338 20.90 -49.11 25.91
#